data_AF-A0A924QLA7-F1
#
_entry.id   AF-A0A924QLA7-F1
#
_cell.length_a   1.000
_cell.length_b   1.000
_cell.length_c   1.000
_cell.angle_alpha   90.00
_cell.angle_beta   90.00
_cell.angle_gamma   90.00
#
_symmetry.space_group_name_H-M   'P 1'
#
loop_
_entity.id
_entity.type
_entity.pdbx_description
1 polymer ?
#
loop_
_entity_poly.entity_id
_entity_poly.type
_entity_poly.pdbx_seq_one_letter_code
_entity_poly.pdbx_strand_id
1 'polypeptide(L)'
;VLVVLGLSVVVGAVLALLLRTALRVMSPTSENTAILLLALIAAGAALAANFGGSAALSALLGGMLLKQLNPRPWSWPRQMGTASSMLTMLMFVLVSVVAAQAPWGKPVATLVLALIVLRALAKIIGVALGNVGSGASYRQALWVGCAMTPMSSVALLLVSQYVSAAPALGPQIASIALPSILLMEVLGAVLATLAIAQAGESSRLQGAWLRTALMPRKNKPKISESARP
;
A
#
# COMPACT_ATOMS: atom_id res chain seq x y z
N VAL A 1 8.43 21.77 -10.10
CA VAL A 1 7.22 21.05 -9.63
C VAL A 1 6.14 20.96 -10.69
N LEU A 2 5.65 22.08 -11.24
CA LEU A 2 4.59 22.07 -12.28
C LEU A 2 4.96 21.22 -13.52
N VAL A 3 6.21 21.29 -13.98
CA VAL A 3 6.70 20.48 -15.11
C VAL A 3 6.61 18.97 -14.81
N VAL A 4 7.08 18.55 -13.63
CA VAL A 4 7.02 17.14 -13.19
C VAL A 4 5.57 16.65 -13.13
N LEU A 5 4.67 17.45 -12.57
CA LEU A 5 3.24 17.13 -12.47
C LEU A 5 2.59 17.06 -13.85
N GLY A 6 2.81 18.07 -14.70
CA GLY A 6 2.26 18.14 -16.05
C GLY A 6 2.71 16.96 -16.91
N LEU A 7 4.01 16.65 -16.92
CA LEU A 7 4.54 15.49 -17.64
C LEU A 7 3.98 14.17 -17.10
N SER A 8 3.84 14.03 -15.78
CA SER A 8 3.29 12.81 -15.19
C SER A 8 1.82 12.59 -15.58
N VAL A 9 1.03 13.67 -15.66
CA VAL A 9 -0.35 13.64 -16.13
C VAL A 9 -0.41 13.25 -17.60
N VAL A 10 0.42 13.86 -18.45
CA VAL A 10 0.46 13.57 -19.89
C VAL A 10 0.85 12.11 -20.13
N VAL A 11 1.94 11.64 -19.53
CA VAL A 11 2.40 10.25 -19.68
C VAL A 11 1.36 9.27 -19.13
N GLY A 12 0.76 9.57 -17.97
CA GLY A 12 -0.32 8.76 -17.41
C GLY A 12 -1.56 8.68 -18.30
N ALA A 13 -1.97 9.80 -18.90
CA ALA A 13 -3.10 9.84 -19.82
C ALA A 13 -2.83 9.05 -21.11
N VAL A 14 -1.64 9.22 -21.69
CA VAL A 14 -1.20 8.43 -22.87
C VAL A 14 -1.17 6.95 -22.53
N LEU A 15 -0.59 6.57 -21.39
CA LEU A 15 -0.57 5.19 -20.93
C LEU A 15 -1.99 4.63 -20.77
N ALA A 16 -2.91 5.36 -20.13
CA ALA A 16 -4.30 4.93 -19.97
C ALA A 16 -5.00 4.67 -21.32
N LEU A 17 -4.78 5.54 -22.30
CA LEU A 17 -5.33 5.38 -23.65
C LEU A 17 -4.76 4.15 -24.36
N LEU A 18 -3.45 3.94 -24.28
CA LEU A 18 -2.78 2.78 -24.88
C LEU A 18 -3.20 1.45 -24.24
N LEU A 19 -3.31 1.41 -22.91
CA LEU A 19 -3.81 0.22 -22.21
C LEU A 19 -5.27 -0.06 -22.57
N ARG A 20 -6.09 0.99 -22.69
CA ARG A 20 -7.49 0.89 -23.11
C ARG A 20 -7.63 0.37 -24.54
N THR A 21 -6.83 0.87 -25.48
CA THR A 21 -6.90 0.40 -26.88
C THR A 21 -6.47 -1.05 -26.96
N ALA A 22 -5.38 -1.44 -26.29
CA ALA A 22 -4.93 -2.83 -26.20
C ALA A 22 -6.03 -3.77 -25.65
N LEU A 23 -6.65 -3.41 -24.52
CA LEU A 23 -7.73 -4.21 -23.91
C LEU A 23 -9.03 -4.26 -24.74
N ARG A 24 -9.23 -3.31 -25.65
CA ARG A 24 -10.40 -3.31 -26.56
C ARG A 24 -10.20 -4.19 -27.78
N VAL A 25 -8.98 -4.26 -28.31
CA VAL A 25 -8.71 -4.98 -29.57
C VAL A 25 -8.17 -6.38 -29.35
N MET A 26 -7.61 -6.67 -28.18
CA MET A 26 -7.04 -7.98 -27.86
C MET A 26 -7.87 -8.73 -26.82
N SER A 27 -7.77 -10.06 -26.83
CA SER A 27 -8.39 -10.89 -25.80
C SER A 27 -7.70 -10.68 -24.45
N PRO A 28 -8.43 -10.29 -23.38
CA PRO A 28 -7.83 -10.03 -22.07
C PRO A 28 -7.24 -11.26 -21.38
N THR A 29 -7.55 -12.46 -21.87
CA THR A 29 -7.08 -13.73 -21.33
C THR A 29 -5.79 -14.24 -21.99
N SER A 30 -5.32 -13.59 -23.08
CA SER A 30 -4.13 -14.04 -23.78
C SER A 30 -2.83 -13.54 -23.15
N GLU A 31 -1.78 -14.35 -23.24
CA GLU A 31 -0.42 -14.02 -22.80
C GLU A 31 0.14 -12.82 -23.56
N ASN A 32 -0.12 -12.72 -24.86
CA ASN A 32 0.32 -11.61 -25.69
C ASN A 32 -0.21 -10.26 -25.19
N THR A 33 -1.50 -10.21 -24.77
CA THR A 33 -2.06 -9.00 -24.15
C THR A 33 -1.34 -8.68 -22.85
N ALA A 34 -1.04 -9.68 -22.01
CA ALA A 34 -0.33 -9.45 -20.76
C ALA A 34 1.08 -8.88 -20.99
N ILE A 35 1.83 -9.44 -21.93
CA ILE A 35 3.17 -8.97 -22.30
C ILE A 35 3.10 -7.54 -22.81
N LEU A 36 2.14 -7.23 -23.69
CA LEU A 36 1.95 -5.87 -24.21
C LEU A 36 1.62 -4.88 -23.09
N LEU A 37 0.70 -5.21 -22.19
CA LEU A 37 0.32 -4.33 -21.08
C LEU A 37 1.51 -4.09 -20.13
N LEU A 38 2.29 -5.13 -19.79
CA LEU A 38 3.51 -4.98 -18.99
C LEU A 38 4.55 -4.11 -19.70
N ALA A 39 4.76 -4.33 -21.00
CA ALA A 39 5.69 -3.54 -21.81
C ALA A 39 5.25 -2.07 -21.87
N LEU A 40 3.95 -1.80 -22.03
CA LEU A 40 3.41 -0.44 -22.03
C LEU A 40 3.58 0.25 -20.68
N ILE A 41 3.33 -0.45 -19.56
CA ILE A 41 3.55 0.09 -18.21
C ILE A 41 5.04 0.39 -17.99
N ALA A 42 5.93 -0.53 -18.36
CA ALA A 42 7.37 -0.34 -18.25
C ALA A 42 7.88 0.82 -19.14
N ALA A 43 7.41 0.90 -20.39
CA ALA A 43 7.74 1.98 -21.30
C ALA A 43 7.22 3.32 -20.80
N GLY A 44 5.97 3.38 -20.31
CA GLY A 44 5.40 4.60 -19.72
C GLY A 44 6.17 5.07 -18.49
N ALA A 45 6.58 4.14 -17.61
CA ALA A 45 7.42 4.44 -16.47
C ALA A 45 8.81 4.97 -16.89
N ALA A 46 9.44 4.35 -17.89
CA ALA A 46 10.73 4.78 -18.42
C ALA A 46 10.67 6.16 -19.10
N LEU A 47 9.65 6.41 -19.91
CA LEU A 47 9.42 7.71 -20.55
C LEU A 47 9.19 8.80 -19.49
N ALA A 48 8.34 8.54 -18.50
CA ALA A 48 8.12 9.47 -17.40
C ALA A 48 9.42 9.81 -16.68
N ALA A 49 10.24 8.81 -16.32
CA ALA A 49 11.51 9.04 -15.66
C ALA A 49 12.51 9.81 -16.54
N ASN A 50 12.58 9.50 -17.84
CA ASN A 50 13.54 10.11 -18.76
C ASN A 50 13.21 11.58 -19.09
N PHE A 51 11.93 11.94 -19.17
CA PHE A 51 11.50 13.32 -19.42
C PHE A 51 11.44 14.19 -18.16
N GLY A 52 11.79 13.66 -16.98
CA GLY A 52 11.75 14.40 -15.72
C GLY A 52 10.37 14.43 -15.04
N GLY A 53 9.46 13.54 -15.43
CA GLY A 53 8.22 13.23 -14.71
C GLY A 53 8.42 12.19 -13.60
N SER A 54 7.36 11.87 -12.86
CA SER A 54 7.36 10.81 -11.85
C SER A 54 6.75 9.53 -12.44
N ALA A 55 7.58 8.50 -12.59
CA ALA A 55 7.15 7.19 -13.09
C ALA A 55 6.00 6.60 -12.26
N ALA A 56 6.13 6.65 -10.92
CA ALA A 56 5.11 6.15 -10.01
C ALA A 56 3.79 6.93 -10.13
N LEU A 57 3.86 8.26 -10.22
CA LEU A 57 2.66 9.10 -10.38
C LEU A 57 1.98 8.86 -11.73
N SER A 58 2.77 8.75 -12.80
CA SER A 58 2.27 8.49 -14.16
C SER A 58 1.56 7.15 -14.24
N ALA A 59 2.15 6.09 -13.68
CA ALA A 59 1.53 4.76 -13.64
C ALA A 59 0.24 4.75 -12.81
N LEU A 60 0.23 5.43 -11.66
CA LEU A 60 -0.94 5.53 -10.79
C LEU A 60 -2.09 6.29 -11.45
N LEU A 61 -1.79 7.45 -12.07
CA LEU A 61 -2.76 8.22 -12.84
C LEU A 61 -3.25 7.43 -14.06
N GLY A 62 -2.37 6.71 -14.75
CA GLY A 62 -2.74 5.85 -15.87
C GLY A 62 -3.74 4.78 -15.47
N GLY A 63 -3.50 4.07 -14.36
CA GLY A 63 -4.43 3.10 -13.80
C GLY A 63 -5.76 3.71 -13.35
N MET A 64 -5.71 4.87 -12.69
CA MET A 64 -6.90 5.60 -12.23
C MET A 64 -7.77 6.07 -13.40
N LEU A 65 -7.17 6.71 -14.41
CA LEU A 65 -7.85 7.15 -15.63
C LEU A 65 -8.41 5.96 -16.41
N LEU A 66 -7.67 4.85 -16.51
CA LEU A 66 -8.16 3.63 -17.17
C LEU A 66 -9.43 3.10 -16.49
N LYS A 67 -9.45 3.08 -15.14
CA LYS A 67 -10.62 2.68 -14.34
C LYS A 67 -11.79 3.66 -14.48
N GLN A 68 -11.52 4.96 -14.51
CA GLN A 68 -12.55 5.99 -14.68
C GLN A 68 -13.18 5.96 -16.07
N LEU A 69 -12.38 5.76 -17.12
CA LEU A 69 -12.84 5.69 -18.50
C LEU A 69 -13.64 4.42 -18.81
N ASN A 70 -13.53 3.37 -17.98
CA ASN A 70 -14.21 2.09 -18.18
C ASN A 70 -14.69 1.50 -16.84
N PRO A 71 -15.94 1.82 -16.44
CA PRO A 71 -16.50 1.35 -15.16
C PRO A 71 -16.67 -0.17 -15.09
N ARG A 72 -16.93 -0.82 -16.24
CA ARG A 72 -17.15 -2.27 -16.32
C ARG A 72 -15.83 -3.03 -16.11
N PRO A 73 -15.80 -4.03 -15.24
CA PRO A 73 -14.58 -4.79 -14.95
C PRO A 73 -14.15 -5.62 -16.18
N TRP A 74 -12.91 -5.43 -16.64
CA TRP A 74 -12.27 -6.37 -17.55
C TRP A 74 -11.75 -7.59 -16.78
N SER A 75 -11.72 -8.74 -17.44
CA SER A 75 -10.94 -9.89 -16.99
C SER A 75 -9.46 -9.57 -17.16
N TRP A 76 -8.75 -9.35 -16.05
CA TRP A 76 -7.30 -9.11 -16.12
C TRP A 76 -6.55 -10.41 -16.45
N PRO A 77 -5.50 -10.36 -17.30
CA PRO A 77 -4.67 -11.53 -17.55
C PRO A 77 -4.06 -12.06 -16.25
N ARG A 78 -4.05 -13.39 -16.07
CA ARG A 78 -3.51 -14.04 -14.86
C ARG A 78 -2.05 -13.63 -14.59
N GLN A 79 -1.28 -13.42 -15.65
CA GLN A 79 0.13 -13.06 -15.61
C GLN A 79 0.37 -11.71 -14.90
N MET A 80 -0.61 -10.81 -14.89
CA MET A 80 -0.52 -9.55 -14.11
C MET A 80 -0.46 -9.82 -12.60
N GLY A 81 -1.25 -10.78 -12.12
CA GLY A 81 -1.21 -11.20 -10.72
C GLY A 81 0.13 -11.81 -10.34
N THR A 82 0.67 -12.68 -11.21
CA THR A 82 1.99 -13.29 -11.02
C THR A 82 3.12 -12.26 -11.09
N ALA A 83 3.08 -11.33 -12.03
CA ALA A 83 4.08 -10.28 -12.15
C ALA A 83 4.05 -9.35 -10.92
N SER A 84 2.86 -8.95 -10.48
CA SER A 84 2.71 -8.14 -9.26
C SER A 84 3.23 -8.87 -8.03
N SER A 85 2.93 -10.16 -7.86
CA SER A 85 3.40 -10.91 -6.68
C SER A 85 4.92 -11.08 -6.67
N MET A 86 5.53 -11.33 -7.83
CA MET A 86 6.98 -11.37 -7.98
C MET A 86 7.63 -10.01 -7.68
N LEU A 87 7.09 -8.92 -8.22
CA LEU A 87 7.60 -7.57 -7.93
C LEU A 87 7.47 -7.21 -6.45
N THR A 88 6.35 -7.54 -5.82
CA THR A 88 6.16 -7.34 -4.38
C THR A 88 7.15 -8.17 -3.57
N MET A 89 7.35 -9.45 -3.92
CA MET A 89 8.35 -10.30 -3.27
C MET A 89 9.76 -9.74 -3.41
N LEU A 90 10.16 -9.36 -4.62
CA LEU A 90 11.46 -8.75 -4.89
C LEU A 90 11.65 -7.45 -4.11
N MET A 91 10.60 -6.64 -3.99
CA MET A 91 10.66 -5.37 -3.26
C MET A 91 10.88 -5.60 -1.76
N PHE A 92 10.14 -6.51 -1.13
CA PHE A 92 10.36 -6.88 0.28
C PHE A 92 11.77 -7.45 0.51
N VAL A 93 12.24 -8.33 -0.39
CA VAL A 93 13.59 -8.90 -0.31
C VAL A 93 14.65 -7.81 -0.45
N LEU A 94 14.49 -6.91 -1.42
CA LEU A 94 15.41 -5.80 -1.65
C LEU A 94 15.50 -4.89 -0.42
N VAL A 95 14.37 -4.49 0.17
CA VAL A 95 14.38 -3.71 1.41
C VAL A 95 15.06 -4.48 2.52
N SER A 96 14.74 -5.75 2.69
CA SER A 96 15.30 -6.57 3.76
C SER A 96 16.84 -6.66 3.66
N VAL A 97 17.38 -6.93 2.47
CA VAL A 97 18.83 -7.03 2.24
C VAL A 97 19.54 -5.70 2.46
N VAL A 98 18.94 -4.58 2.02
CA VAL A 98 19.56 -3.26 2.17
C VAL A 98 19.44 -2.78 3.62
N ALA A 99 18.30 -2.98 4.29
CA ALA A 99 18.10 -2.62 5.69
C ALA A 99 18.90 -3.50 6.66
N ALA A 100 19.19 -4.76 6.31
CA ALA A 100 20.06 -5.64 7.10
C ALA A 100 21.50 -5.12 7.20
N GLN A 101 21.96 -4.38 6.20
CA GLN A 101 23.30 -3.77 6.18
C GLN A 101 23.34 -2.43 6.93
N ALA A 102 22.20 -1.90 7.39
CA ALA A 102 22.16 -0.65 8.13
C ALA A 102 22.83 -0.81 9.51
N PRO A 103 23.52 0.22 10.02
CA PRO A 103 24.14 0.16 11.35
C PRO A 103 23.05 0.25 12.43
N TRP A 104 22.61 -0.89 12.95
CA TRP A 104 21.62 -1.02 14.03
C TRP A 104 22.18 -0.62 15.41
N GLY A 105 22.82 0.55 15.49
CA GLY A 105 23.24 1.13 16.77
C GLY A 105 22.05 1.65 17.57
N LYS A 106 22.21 1.76 18.90
CA LYS A 106 21.19 2.35 19.78
C LYS A 106 20.68 3.73 19.29
N PRO A 107 21.53 4.67 18.83
CA PRO A 107 21.07 5.97 18.35
C PRO A 107 20.22 5.89 17.07
N VAL A 108 20.55 4.97 16.16
CA VAL A 108 19.78 4.77 14.93
C VAL A 108 18.44 4.14 15.24
N ALA A 109 18.42 3.11 16.10
CA ALA A 109 17.18 2.45 16.50
C ALA A 109 16.20 3.42 17.19
N THR A 110 16.68 4.30 18.08
CA THR A 110 15.83 5.31 18.72
C THR A 110 15.29 6.33 17.73
N LEU A 111 16.11 6.80 16.78
CA LEU A 111 15.66 7.72 15.73
C LEU A 111 14.64 7.08 14.80
N VAL A 112 14.83 5.82 14.42
CA VAL A 112 13.87 5.07 13.58
C VAL A 112 12.53 4.93 14.30
N LEU A 113 12.53 4.53 15.58
CA LEU A 113 11.31 4.42 16.36
C LEU A 113 10.62 5.78 16.54
N ALA A 114 11.39 6.83 16.86
CA ALA A 114 10.89 8.19 16.98
C ALA A 114 10.24 8.67 15.68
N LEU A 115 10.89 8.42 14.53
CA LEU A 115 10.36 8.75 13.21
C LEU A 115 9.05 8.03 12.91
N ILE A 116 8.96 6.73 13.22
CA ILE A 116 7.74 5.92 13.02
C ILE A 116 6.59 6.48 13.87
N VAL A 117 6.83 6.73 15.16
CA VAL A 117 5.82 7.27 16.09
C VAL A 117 5.37 8.66 15.64
N LEU A 118 6.32 9.55 15.36
CA LEU A 118 6.01 10.92 14.92
C LEU A 118 5.20 10.91 13.61
N ARG A 119 5.55 10.02 12.67
CA ARG A 119 4.81 9.88 11.41
C ARG A 119 3.39 9.34 11.64
N ALA A 120 3.21 8.37 12.53
CA ALA A 120 1.89 7.85 12.88
C ALA A 120 1.02 8.94 13.51
N LEU A 121 1.57 9.70 14.47
CA LEU A 121 0.88 10.83 15.10
C LEU A 121 0.53 11.91 14.08
N ALA A 122 1.47 12.29 13.21
CA ALA A 122 1.23 13.27 12.16
C ALA A 122 0.11 12.84 11.20
N LYS A 123 0.03 11.55 10.84
CA LYS A 123 -1.07 11.00 10.02
C LYS A 123 -2.40 11.07 10.75
N ILE A 124 -2.45 10.64 12.01
CA ILE A 124 -3.68 10.64 12.81
C ILE A 124 -4.18 12.06 13.02
N ILE A 125 -3.30 12.98 13.44
CA ILE A 125 -3.65 14.39 13.66
C ILE A 125 -4.07 15.04 12.34
N GLY A 126 -3.32 14.83 11.26
CA GLY A 126 -3.65 15.38 9.95
C GLY A 126 -5.02 14.92 9.44
N VAL A 127 -5.33 13.62 9.60
CA VAL A 127 -6.66 13.09 9.26
C VAL A 127 -7.74 13.64 10.19
N ALA A 128 -7.49 13.72 11.51
CA ALA A 128 -8.45 14.26 12.47
C ALA A 128 -8.78 15.74 12.21
N LEU A 129 -7.78 16.54 11.83
CA LEU A 129 -7.98 17.94 11.42
C LEU A 129 -8.72 18.04 10.09
N GLY A 130 -8.37 17.19 9.11
CA GLY A 130 -9.07 17.11 7.82
C GLY A 130 -10.47 16.48 7.89
N ASN A 131 -10.84 15.91 9.03
CA ASN A 131 -12.13 15.28 9.26
C ASN A 131 -13.25 16.30 9.52
N VAL A 132 -12.92 17.57 9.77
CA VAL A 132 -13.91 18.61 10.03
C VAL A 132 -14.76 18.81 8.78
N GLY A 133 -16.06 18.52 8.87
CA GLY A 133 -17.02 18.67 7.78
C GLY A 133 -17.15 17.45 6.84
N SER A 134 -16.44 16.35 7.09
CA SER A 134 -16.52 15.12 6.27
C SER A 134 -17.71 14.22 6.61
N GLY A 135 -18.34 14.43 7.78
CA GLY A 135 -19.36 13.54 8.35
C GLY A 135 -18.83 12.24 8.96
N ALA A 136 -17.52 11.99 8.91
CA ALA A 136 -16.92 10.82 9.53
C ALA A 136 -16.65 11.05 11.04
N SER A 137 -16.76 9.97 11.82
CA SER A 137 -16.49 10.01 13.27
C SER A 137 -14.99 10.12 13.58
N TYR A 138 -14.63 10.67 14.73
CA TYR A 138 -13.23 10.70 15.20
C TYR A 138 -12.61 9.31 15.32
N ARG A 139 -13.43 8.28 15.59
CA ARG A 139 -12.99 6.87 15.59
C ARG A 139 -12.62 6.40 14.18
N GLN A 140 -13.39 6.76 13.16
CA GLN A 140 -13.04 6.48 11.76
C GLN A 140 -11.79 7.25 11.35
N ALA A 141 -11.67 8.53 11.72
CA ALA A 141 -10.48 9.34 11.46
C ALA A 141 -9.21 8.70 12.06
N LEU A 142 -9.29 8.16 13.29
CA LEU A 142 -8.19 7.42 13.93
C LEU A 142 -7.78 6.21 13.09
N TRP A 143 -8.74 5.36 12.70
CA TRP A 143 -8.44 4.16 11.92
C TRP A 143 -7.94 4.46 10.51
N VAL A 144 -8.47 5.52 9.87
CA VAL A 144 -7.94 6.01 8.59
C VAL A 144 -6.49 6.48 8.75
N GLY A 145 -6.18 7.23 9.81
CA GLY A 145 -4.80 7.63 10.14
C GLY A 145 -3.88 6.42 10.31
N CYS A 146 -4.33 5.38 11.03
CA CYS A 146 -3.62 4.11 11.18
C CYS A 146 -3.42 3.37 9.84
N ALA A 147 -4.44 3.34 8.98
CA ALA A 147 -4.39 2.69 7.66
C ALA A 147 -3.45 3.40 6.67
N MET A 148 -3.11 4.68 6.91
CA MET A 148 -2.13 5.45 6.12
C MET A 148 -0.68 5.28 6.60
N THR A 149 -0.45 4.50 7.67
CA THR A 149 0.89 4.25 8.18
C THR A 149 1.75 3.35 7.29
N PRO A 150 1.26 2.33 6.53
CA PRO A 150 2.14 1.51 5.69
C PRO A 150 3.05 2.33 4.77
N MET A 151 4.31 1.92 4.66
CA MET A 151 5.34 2.58 3.85
C MET A 151 6.25 1.49 3.28
N SER A 152 6.45 1.49 1.96
CA SER A 152 7.20 0.44 1.25
C SER A 152 7.78 0.98 -0.07
N SER A 153 7.35 0.47 -1.24
CA SER A 153 7.98 0.68 -2.58
C SER A 153 8.30 2.13 -2.95
N VAL A 154 7.36 3.05 -2.76
CA VAL A 154 7.56 4.46 -3.11
C VAL A 154 8.63 5.11 -2.22
N ALA A 155 8.69 4.75 -0.93
CA ALA A 155 9.71 5.29 -0.03
C ALA A 155 11.10 4.77 -0.39
N LEU A 156 11.24 3.48 -0.72
CA LEU A 156 12.50 2.92 -1.20
C LEU A 156 12.99 3.65 -2.48
N LEU A 157 12.08 3.87 -3.44
CA LEU A 157 12.39 4.61 -4.65
C LEU A 157 12.89 6.02 -4.34
N LEU A 158 12.19 6.76 -3.48
CA LEU A 158 12.59 8.12 -3.09
C LEU A 158 13.94 8.16 -2.38
N VAL A 159 14.21 7.20 -1.49
CA VAL A 159 15.51 7.08 -0.82
C VAL A 159 16.62 6.82 -1.85
N SER A 160 16.40 5.89 -2.78
CA SER A 160 17.36 5.60 -3.85
C SER A 160 17.67 6.82 -4.70
N GLN A 161 16.63 7.56 -5.14
CA GLN A 161 16.81 8.78 -5.93
C GLN A 161 17.52 9.88 -5.13
N TYR A 162 17.21 10.01 -3.84
CA TYR A 162 17.86 10.99 -2.99
C TYR A 162 19.34 10.68 -2.75
N VAL A 163 19.69 9.40 -2.55
CA VAL A 163 21.09 8.97 -2.43
C VAL A 163 21.89 9.34 -3.68
N SER A 164 21.32 9.13 -4.86
CA SER A 164 21.95 9.52 -6.13
C SER A 164 22.06 11.04 -6.30
N ALA A 165 21.04 11.79 -5.88
CA ALA A 165 20.99 13.25 -6.05
C ALA A 165 21.85 14.01 -5.02
N ALA A 166 22.03 13.49 -3.81
CA ALA A 166 22.77 14.12 -2.73
C ALA A 166 23.75 13.15 -2.05
N PRO A 167 24.92 12.86 -2.67
CA PRO A 167 25.84 11.83 -2.18
C PRO A 167 26.37 12.03 -0.75
N ALA A 168 26.45 13.27 -0.27
CA ALA A 168 26.93 13.58 1.07
C ALA A 168 25.90 13.26 2.18
N LEU A 169 24.61 13.54 1.96
CA LEU A 169 23.53 13.36 2.94
C LEU A 169 22.74 12.07 2.72
N GLY A 170 22.75 11.56 1.49
CA GLY A 170 22.03 10.37 1.05
C GLY A 170 22.24 9.16 1.96
N PRO A 171 23.50 8.73 2.21
CA PRO A 171 23.78 7.58 3.07
C PRO A 171 23.27 7.76 4.51
N GLN A 172 23.30 8.98 5.04
CA GLN A 172 22.80 9.29 6.38
C GLN A 172 21.28 9.21 6.47
N ILE A 173 20.57 9.68 5.44
CA ILE A 173 19.11 9.56 5.39
C ILE A 173 18.70 8.10 5.14
N ALA A 174 19.41 7.41 4.25
CA ALA A 174 19.16 6.01 3.94
C ALA A 174 19.34 5.10 5.17
N SER A 175 20.33 5.36 6.03
CA SER A 175 20.58 4.57 7.24
C SER A 175 19.44 4.62 8.27
N ILE A 176 18.58 5.64 8.21
CA ILE A 176 17.36 5.76 9.03
C ILE A 176 16.14 5.28 8.24
N ALA A 177 16.02 5.71 6.98
CA ALA A 177 14.85 5.45 6.17
C ALA A 177 14.69 3.96 5.84
N LEU A 178 15.75 3.24 5.50
CA LEU A 178 15.69 1.83 5.11
C LEU A 178 15.23 0.91 6.26
N PRO A 179 15.79 1.00 7.48
CA PRO A 179 15.22 0.34 8.66
C PRO A 179 13.76 0.72 8.94
N SER A 180 13.41 2.00 8.75
CA SER A 180 12.03 2.45 8.97
C SER A 180 11.05 1.81 7.98
N ILE A 181 11.46 1.64 6.71
CA ILE A 181 10.67 0.95 5.68
C ILE A 181 10.49 -0.52 6.09
N LEU A 182 11.57 -1.23 6.44
CA LEU A 182 11.50 -2.63 6.89
C LEU A 182 10.54 -2.83 8.08
N LEU A 183 10.63 -1.98 9.10
CA LEU A 183 9.73 -2.06 10.24
C LEU A 183 8.29 -1.77 9.85
N MET A 184 8.06 -0.80 8.97
CA MET A 184 6.71 -0.42 8.51
C MET A 184 6.11 -1.37 7.49
N GLU A 185 6.92 -2.21 6.86
CA GLU A 185 6.45 -3.32 6.03
C GLU A 185 5.72 -4.38 6.87
N VAL A 186 6.23 -4.68 8.06
CA VAL A 186 5.60 -5.61 9.00
C VAL A 186 4.56 -4.89 9.86
N LEU A 187 4.98 -3.88 10.62
CA LEU A 187 4.12 -3.17 11.56
C LEU A 187 3.00 -2.41 10.83
N GLY A 188 3.29 -1.77 9.71
CA GLY A 188 2.29 -1.08 8.91
C GLY A 188 1.24 -2.03 8.34
N ALA A 189 1.65 -3.19 7.83
CA ALA A 189 0.70 -4.21 7.37
C ALA A 189 -0.22 -4.70 8.49
N VAL A 190 0.31 -4.91 9.70
CA VAL A 190 -0.49 -5.25 10.89
C VAL A 190 -1.46 -4.11 11.24
N LEU A 191 -0.98 -2.87 11.34
CA LEU A 191 -1.80 -1.71 11.67
C LEU A 191 -2.90 -1.46 10.64
N ALA A 192 -2.62 -1.60 9.34
CA ALA A 192 -3.62 -1.47 8.28
C ALA A 192 -4.66 -2.59 8.35
N THR A 193 -4.24 -3.83 8.62
CA THR A 193 -5.16 -4.96 8.79
C THR A 193 -6.09 -4.74 9.98
N LEU A 194 -5.54 -4.27 11.12
CA LEU A 194 -6.32 -3.94 12.31
C LEU A 194 -7.27 -2.75 12.06
N ALA A 195 -6.84 -1.73 11.32
CA ALA A 195 -7.68 -0.59 10.98
C ALA A 195 -8.88 -1.00 10.12
N ILE A 196 -8.66 -1.81 9.07
CA ILE A 196 -9.73 -2.33 8.21
C ILE A 196 -10.68 -3.25 8.98
N ALA A 197 -10.13 -4.10 9.86
CA ALA A 197 -10.90 -4.93 10.77
C ALA A 197 -11.83 -4.12 11.67
N GLN A 198 -11.29 -3.07 12.30
CA GLN A 198 -12.02 -2.22 13.24
C GLN A 198 -13.00 -1.26 12.55
N ALA A 199 -12.77 -0.95 11.27
CA ALA A 199 -13.74 -0.26 10.43
C ALA A 199 -14.94 -1.14 10.04
N GLY A 200 -14.88 -2.45 10.27
CA GLY A 200 -15.93 -3.41 9.87
C GLY A 200 -15.88 -3.79 8.39
N GLU A 201 -14.83 -3.41 7.68
CA GLU A 201 -14.65 -3.62 6.23
C GLU A 201 -13.92 -4.94 5.90
N SER A 202 -13.62 -5.77 6.92
CA SER A 202 -12.99 -7.07 6.70
C SER A 202 -14.03 -8.19 6.53
N SER A 203 -13.98 -8.88 5.39
CA SER A 203 -14.86 -10.02 5.08
C SER A 203 -14.58 -11.27 5.94
N ARG A 204 -13.33 -11.48 6.37
CA ARG A 204 -12.94 -12.63 7.22
C ARG A 204 -13.43 -12.52 8.66
N LEU A 205 -13.48 -11.32 9.26
CA LEU A 205 -13.98 -11.18 10.64
C LEU A 205 -15.49 -11.26 10.71
N GLN A 206 -16.22 -10.84 9.68
CA GLN A 206 -17.67 -11.05 9.60
C GLN A 206 -18.02 -12.54 9.67
N GLY A 207 -17.30 -13.40 8.94
CA GLY A 207 -17.52 -14.85 8.98
C GLY A 207 -17.15 -15.54 10.30
N ALA A 208 -16.11 -15.06 10.99
CA ALA A 208 -15.69 -15.60 12.29
C ALA A 208 -16.63 -15.17 13.43
N TRP A 209 -17.08 -13.90 13.43
CA TRP A 209 -18.03 -13.37 14.42
C TRP A 209 -19.45 -13.93 14.24
N LEU A 210 -19.90 -14.13 13.00
CA LEU A 210 -21.17 -14.83 12.72
C LEU A 210 -21.14 -16.28 13.22
N ARG A 211 -20.00 -16.97 13.08
CA ARG A 211 -19.83 -18.34 13.59
C ARG A 211 -19.86 -18.42 15.12
N THR A 212 -19.35 -17.43 15.84
CA THR A 212 -19.42 -17.39 17.31
C THR A 212 -20.78 -16.91 17.83
N ALA A 213 -21.44 -15.98 17.14
CA ALA A 213 -22.77 -15.48 17.50
C ALA A 213 -23.89 -16.51 17.26
N LEU A 214 -23.72 -17.43 16.30
CA LEU A 214 -24.68 -18.49 15.99
C LEU A 214 -24.44 -19.80 16.78
N MET A 215 -23.45 -19.85 17.69
CA MET A 215 -23.32 -21.00 18.59
C MET A 215 -24.41 -20.92 19.67
N PRO A 216 -25.33 -21.90 19.77
CA PRO A 216 -26.32 -21.91 20.83
C PRO A 216 -25.59 -22.02 22.17
N ARG A 217 -25.85 -21.03 23.04
CA ARG A 217 -25.36 -21.00 24.42
C ARG A 217 -25.87 -22.27 25.12
N LYS A 218 -25.04 -23.31 25.23
CA LYS A 218 -25.39 -24.54 25.95
C LYS A 218 -25.85 -24.15 27.36
N ASN A 219 -27.13 -24.39 27.64
CA ASN A 219 -27.71 -24.23 28.96
C ASN A 219 -26.88 -25.04 29.96
N LYS A 220 -26.37 -24.39 31.01
CA LYS A 220 -25.76 -25.08 32.14
C LYS A 220 -26.84 -25.96 32.80
N PRO A 221 -26.59 -27.26 33.05
CA PRO A 221 -27.53 -28.06 33.82
C PRO A 221 -27.59 -27.51 35.26
N LYS A 222 -28.80 -27.18 35.72
CA LYS A 222 -29.07 -26.99 37.16
C LYS A 222 -28.93 -28.35 37.82
N ILE A 223 -27.84 -28.54 38.56
CA ILE A 223 -27.76 -29.63 39.54
C ILE A 223 -28.51 -29.12 40.76
N SER A 224 -29.78 -29.52 40.91
CA SER A 224 -30.52 -29.35 42.15
C SER A 224 -30.01 -30.38 43.15
N GLU A 225 -29.35 -29.86 44.16
CA GLU A 225 -28.98 -30.54 45.39
C GLU A 225 -30.26 -30.88 46.18
N SER A 226 -30.55 -32.16 46.35
CA SER A 226 -31.39 -32.64 47.46
C SER A 226 -31.07 -34.11 47.74
N ALA A 227 -30.08 -34.31 48.60
CA ALA A 227 -29.85 -35.58 49.26
C ALA A 227 -30.65 -35.61 50.57
N ARG A 228 -31.19 -36.80 50.86
CA ARG A 228 -31.61 -37.37 52.16
C ARG A 228 -33.08 -37.19 52.59
N PRO A 229 -33.62 -38.14 53.37
CA PRO A 229 -32.97 -39.27 54.05
C PRO A 229 -32.87 -40.57 53.25
#